data_AF-A0AA97BI58-F1
#
_entry.id   AF-A0AA97BI58-F1
#
_cell.length_a   1.000
_cell.length_b   1.000
_cell.length_c   1.000
_cell.angle_alpha   90.00
_cell.angle_beta   90.00
_cell.angle_gamma   90.00
#
_symmetry.space_group_name_H-M   'P 1'
#
loop_
_entity.id
_entity.type
_entity.pdbx_description
1 polymer ?
#
loop_
_entity_poly.entity_id
_entity_poly.type
_entity_poly.pdbx_seq_one_letter_code
_entity_poly.pdbx_strand_id
1 'polypeptide(L)'
;MRMLMVAVAATLLVGCAGSAMNQARTQAPYKTLTSDKPQQVVAECVQFSWQDEAVFGVDAGAYLQPGKTGGMTVYTRSAESFVDLQTSASGTALNYYARHDDFVAKRRLAALATCL
;
A
#
# COMPACT_ATOMS: atom_id res chain seq x y z
N MET A 1 24.99 13.65 -30.15
CA MET A 1 24.85 12.26 -29.66
C MET A 1 25.23 12.05 -28.18
N ARG A 2 25.35 13.11 -27.34
CA ARG A 2 25.68 12.96 -25.89
C ARG A 2 24.48 13.15 -24.93
N MET A 3 23.35 13.68 -25.42
CA MET A 3 22.16 13.88 -24.58
C MET A 3 21.17 12.71 -24.58
N LEU A 4 21.42 11.66 -25.39
CA LEU A 4 20.56 10.47 -25.45
C LEU A 4 20.88 9.43 -24.36
N MET A 5 22.04 9.51 -23.70
CA MET A 5 22.41 8.53 -22.66
C MET A 5 21.89 8.85 -21.26
N VAL A 6 21.42 10.08 -21.00
CA VAL A 6 20.90 10.46 -19.67
C VAL A 6 19.45 10.00 -19.47
N ALA A 7 18.68 9.84 -20.57
CA ALA A 7 17.27 9.46 -20.50
C ALA A 7 17.04 7.96 -20.21
N VAL A 8 18.03 7.09 -20.42
CA VAL A 8 17.87 5.63 -20.28
C VAL A 8 18.15 5.13 -18.85
N ALA A 9 18.83 5.92 -18.01
CA ALA A 9 19.13 5.53 -16.63
C ALA A 9 17.94 5.75 -15.66
N ALA A 10 16.96 6.57 -16.03
CA ALA A 10 15.87 6.95 -15.13
C ALA A 10 14.76 5.88 -14.97
N THR A 11 14.70 4.88 -15.86
CA THR A 11 13.64 3.85 -15.84
C THR A 11 13.97 2.64 -14.97
N LEU A 12 15.20 2.53 -14.45
CA LEU A 12 15.64 1.39 -13.64
C LEU A 12 15.39 1.55 -12.13
N LEU A 13 14.89 2.71 -11.70
CA LEU A 13 14.63 3.00 -10.28
C LEU A 13 13.26 2.53 -9.78
N VAL A 14 12.56 1.67 -10.54
CA VAL A 14 11.36 1.00 -10.03
C VAL A 14 11.81 -0.02 -8.96
N GLY A 15 11.97 0.47 -7.72
CA GLY A 15 12.49 -0.31 -6.61
C GLY A 15 11.73 -1.62 -6.40
N CYS A 16 12.38 -2.60 -5.77
CA CYS A 16 11.85 -3.97 -5.60
C CYS A 16 10.44 -4.05 -4.98
N ALA A 17 10.04 -3.06 -4.17
CA ALA A 17 8.67 -2.98 -3.65
C ALA A 17 7.65 -2.69 -4.77
N GLY A 18 8.00 -1.84 -5.74
CA GLY A 18 7.15 -1.50 -6.88
C GLY A 18 6.86 -2.70 -7.79
N SER A 19 7.86 -3.54 -8.07
CA SER A 19 7.67 -4.76 -8.87
C SER A 19 6.80 -5.79 -8.14
N ALA A 20 7.03 -6.00 -6.84
CA ALA A 20 6.23 -6.91 -6.02
C ALA A 20 4.75 -6.47 -5.93
N MET A 21 4.48 -5.19 -5.66
CA MET A 21 3.09 -4.68 -5.63
C MET A 21 2.39 -4.82 -6.99
N ASN A 22 3.11 -4.54 -8.09
CA ASN A 22 2.54 -4.69 -9.43
C ASN A 22 2.19 -6.14 -9.75
N GLN A 23 3.01 -7.09 -9.31
CA GLN A 23 2.71 -8.52 -9.46
C GLN A 23 1.51 -8.93 -8.60
N ALA A 24 1.41 -8.47 -7.36
CA ALA A 24 0.27 -8.78 -6.49
C ALA A 24 -1.07 -8.25 -7.06
N ARG A 25 -1.07 -7.09 -7.71
CA ARG A 25 -2.27 -6.51 -8.37
C ARG A 25 -2.79 -7.33 -9.55
N THR A 26 -2.05 -8.30 -10.09
CA THR A 26 -2.57 -9.22 -11.11
C THR A 26 -3.37 -10.37 -10.51
N GLN A 27 -3.37 -10.49 -9.19
CA GLN A 27 -4.11 -11.49 -8.43
C GLN A 27 -5.26 -10.84 -7.65
N ALA A 28 -6.15 -11.67 -7.09
CA ALA A 28 -7.20 -11.18 -6.21
C ALA A 28 -6.59 -10.54 -4.94
N PRO A 29 -7.14 -9.42 -4.44
CA PRO A 29 -6.75 -8.86 -3.15
C PRO A 29 -6.96 -9.89 -2.03
N TYR A 30 -6.11 -9.83 -1.00
CA TYR A 30 -6.31 -10.59 0.23
C TYR A 30 -7.65 -10.23 0.88
N LYS A 31 -8.01 -8.93 0.85
CA LYS A 31 -9.32 -8.45 1.30
C LYS A 31 -9.72 -7.16 0.56
N THR A 32 -10.98 -7.06 0.18
CA THR A 32 -11.60 -5.80 -0.23
C THR A 32 -12.45 -5.25 0.91
N LEU A 33 -12.34 -3.94 1.16
CA LEU A 33 -13.07 -3.22 2.20
C LEU A 33 -13.61 -1.89 1.65
N THR A 34 -14.54 -1.29 2.37
CA THR A 34 -15.10 0.04 2.07
C THR A 34 -15.11 0.88 3.34
N SER A 35 -14.97 2.19 3.17
CA SER A 35 -15.08 3.20 4.23
C SER A 35 -15.94 4.35 3.73
N ASP A 36 -16.74 4.94 4.61
CA ASP A 36 -17.51 6.15 4.30
C ASP A 36 -16.67 7.43 4.49
N LYS A 37 -15.39 7.29 4.89
CA LYS A 37 -14.45 8.40 5.11
C LYS A 37 -13.71 8.79 3.83
N PRO A 38 -13.19 10.03 3.75
CA PRO A 38 -12.37 10.48 2.62
C PRO A 38 -11.08 9.68 2.45
N GLN A 39 -10.67 9.44 1.19
CA GLN A 39 -9.50 8.59 0.85
C GLN A 39 -8.22 9.00 1.59
N GLN A 40 -7.95 10.30 1.69
CA GLN A 40 -6.75 10.81 2.35
C GLN A 40 -6.76 10.50 3.86
N VAL A 41 -7.90 10.71 4.52
CA VAL A 41 -8.06 10.43 5.97
C VAL A 41 -7.85 8.94 6.25
N VAL A 42 -8.41 8.07 5.41
CA VAL A 42 -8.23 6.62 5.55
C VAL A 42 -6.77 6.24 5.30
N ALA A 43 -6.14 6.78 4.26
CA ALA A 43 -4.74 6.48 3.92
C ALA A 43 -3.76 6.89 5.03
N GLU A 44 -3.92 8.10 5.58
CA GLU A 44 -3.09 8.60 6.69
C GLU A 44 -3.30 7.80 7.98
N CYS A 45 -4.55 7.43 8.29
CA CYS A 45 -4.84 6.55 9.43
C CYS A 45 -4.18 5.19 9.27
N VAL A 46 -4.29 4.56 8.09
CA VAL A 46 -3.68 3.25 7.85
C VAL A 46 -2.15 3.35 7.97
N GLN A 47 -1.54 4.37 7.37
CA GLN A 47 -0.11 4.61 7.48
C GLN A 47 0.32 4.70 8.95
N PHE A 48 -0.36 5.52 9.75
CA PHE A 48 -0.04 5.70 11.16
C PHE A 48 -0.22 4.40 11.95
N SER A 49 -1.36 3.71 11.76
CA SER A 49 -1.66 2.45 12.48
C SER A 49 -0.65 1.33 12.19
N TRP A 50 -0.06 1.30 11.00
CA TRP A 50 0.94 0.30 10.60
C TRP A 50 2.37 0.68 10.97
N GLN A 51 2.59 1.92 11.45
CA GLN A 51 3.84 2.38 12.05
C GLN A 51 3.88 2.18 13.57
N ASP A 52 2.83 1.58 14.16
CA ASP A 52 2.81 1.30 15.59
C ASP A 52 3.79 0.16 15.96
N GLU A 53 4.95 0.55 16.50
CA GLU A 53 5.99 -0.36 16.97
C GLU A 53 5.52 -1.26 18.13
N ALA A 54 4.55 -0.85 18.93
CA ALA A 54 3.98 -1.71 19.98
C ALA A 54 3.17 -2.87 19.38
N VAL A 55 2.71 -2.73 18.14
CA VAL A 55 1.91 -3.73 17.42
C VAL A 55 2.76 -4.56 16.46
N PHE A 56 3.74 -3.95 15.79
CA PHE A 56 4.52 -4.56 14.69
C PHE A 56 6.04 -4.67 14.95
N GLY A 57 6.55 -4.19 16.09
CA GLY A 57 7.98 -4.26 16.42
C GLY A 57 8.86 -3.60 15.36
N VAL A 58 9.99 -4.22 15.03
CA VAL A 58 10.95 -3.71 14.02
C VAL A 58 10.42 -3.73 12.59
N ASP A 59 9.28 -4.40 12.35
CA ASP A 59 8.59 -4.45 11.06
C ASP A 59 7.52 -3.34 10.94
N ALA A 60 7.40 -2.47 11.95
CA ALA A 60 6.64 -1.25 11.89
C ALA A 60 7.27 -0.32 10.85
N GLY A 61 6.57 -0.16 9.74
CA GLY A 61 7.08 0.58 8.61
C GLY A 61 6.02 0.62 7.53
N ALA A 62 5.34 1.74 7.43
CA ALA A 62 4.38 2.01 6.38
C ALA A 62 4.68 3.34 5.70
N TYR A 63 4.49 3.38 4.40
CA TYR A 63 4.79 4.52 3.55
C TYR A 63 3.58 4.79 2.69
N LEU A 64 3.22 6.06 2.57
CA LEU A 64 2.13 6.53 1.72
C LEU A 64 2.72 7.07 0.41
N GLN A 65 2.16 6.65 -0.72
CA GLN A 65 2.48 7.18 -2.05
C GLN A 65 1.22 7.34 -2.90
N PRO A 66 1.25 8.20 -3.94
CA PRO A 66 0.21 8.19 -4.97
C PRO A 66 0.06 6.80 -5.60
N GLY A 67 -1.19 6.37 -5.83
CA GLY A 67 -1.48 5.09 -6.47
C GLY A 67 -1.14 5.10 -7.96
N LYS A 68 -0.66 3.96 -8.48
CA LYS A 68 -0.20 3.82 -9.88
C LYS A 68 -1.27 4.13 -10.91
N THR A 69 -2.53 3.84 -10.61
CA THR A 69 -3.70 4.04 -11.48
C THR A 69 -4.60 5.16 -10.97
N GLY A 70 -4.04 6.09 -10.19
CA GLY A 70 -4.80 7.02 -9.36
C GLY A 70 -5.00 6.48 -7.95
N GLY A 71 -5.61 7.31 -7.09
CA GLY A 71 -5.80 6.97 -5.68
C GLY A 71 -4.52 7.07 -4.86
N MET A 72 -4.45 6.30 -3.78
CA MET A 72 -3.32 6.25 -2.84
C MET A 72 -2.92 4.80 -2.56
N THR A 73 -1.66 4.57 -2.25
CA THR A 73 -1.16 3.27 -1.79
C THR A 73 -0.42 3.44 -0.46
N VAL A 74 -0.84 2.71 0.57
CA VAL A 74 -0.05 2.54 1.79
C VAL A 74 0.63 1.18 1.73
N TYR A 75 1.96 1.12 1.86
CA TYR A 75 2.72 -0.11 1.71
C TYR A 75 3.81 -0.22 2.77
N THR A 76 4.22 -1.46 3.06
CA THR A 76 5.30 -1.71 4.01
C THR A 76 6.61 -1.98 3.30
N ARG A 77 7.72 -2.04 4.05
CA ARG A 77 9.03 -2.43 3.50
C ARG A 77 8.90 -3.71 2.66
N SER A 78 9.57 -3.73 1.51
CA SER A 78 9.56 -4.84 0.54
C SER A 78 8.18 -5.24 0.02
N ALA A 79 7.14 -4.42 0.25
CA ALA A 79 5.75 -4.72 -0.08
C ALA A 79 5.21 -6.03 0.52
N GLU A 80 5.66 -6.40 1.72
CA GLU A 80 5.12 -7.56 2.45
C GLU A 80 3.61 -7.42 2.71
N SER A 81 3.14 -6.19 2.93
CA SER A 81 1.73 -5.84 2.82
C SER A 81 1.56 -4.47 2.20
N PHE A 82 0.46 -4.28 1.48
CA PHE A 82 0.04 -2.96 1.02
C PHE A 82 -1.47 -2.89 0.86
N VAL A 83 -2.01 -1.67 0.84
CA VAL A 83 -3.40 -1.41 0.50
C VAL A 83 -3.44 -0.31 -0.56
N ASP A 84 -4.22 -0.56 -1.60
CA ASP A 84 -4.62 0.47 -2.55
C ASP A 84 -5.97 1.06 -2.13
N LEU A 85 -6.04 2.38 -2.12
CA LEU A 85 -7.23 3.15 -1.78
C LEU A 85 -7.68 3.96 -3.00
N GLN A 86 -8.97 3.89 -3.29
CA GLN A 86 -9.58 4.60 -4.40
C GLN A 86 -10.85 5.29 -3.94
N THR A 87 -11.01 6.57 -4.29
CA THR A 87 -12.29 7.28 -4.12
C THR A 87 -13.39 6.54 -4.87
N SER A 88 -14.52 6.33 -4.20
CA SER A 88 -15.74 5.72 -4.71
C SER A 88 -16.93 6.68 -4.52
N ALA A 89 -18.10 6.32 -5.05
CA ALA A 89 -19.29 7.17 -4.97
C ALA A 89 -19.75 7.49 -3.52
N SER A 90 -19.47 6.60 -2.56
CA SER A 90 -19.91 6.72 -1.17
C SER A 90 -18.77 6.86 -0.16
N GLY A 91 -17.52 7.07 -0.62
CA GLY A 91 -16.36 7.15 0.27
C GLY A 91 -15.11 6.56 -0.38
N THR A 92 -14.48 5.59 0.28
CA THR A 92 -13.21 4.99 -0.14
C THR A 92 -13.34 3.48 -0.28
N ALA A 93 -12.94 2.95 -1.43
CA ALA A 93 -12.75 1.52 -1.64
C ALA A 93 -11.28 1.15 -1.36
N LEU A 94 -11.06 0.03 -0.68
CA LEU A 94 -9.74 -0.46 -0.32
C LEU A 94 -9.53 -1.87 -0.82
N ASN A 95 -8.37 -2.13 -1.41
CA ASN A 95 -7.89 -3.47 -1.75
C ASN A 95 -6.59 -3.74 -0.99
N TYR A 96 -6.67 -4.59 0.02
CA TYR A 96 -5.55 -5.02 0.85
C TYR A 96 -4.90 -6.27 0.26
N TYR A 97 -3.57 -6.27 0.19
CA TYR A 97 -2.74 -7.35 -0.32
C TYR A 97 -1.67 -7.70 0.73
N ALA A 98 -1.39 -8.99 0.84
CA ALA A 98 -0.32 -9.52 1.69
C ALA A 98 0.41 -10.63 0.95
N ARG A 99 1.73 -10.69 1.11
CA ARG A 99 2.57 -11.73 0.49
C ARG A 99 2.33 -13.11 1.08
N HIS A 100 2.02 -13.15 2.37
CA HIS A 100 1.83 -14.35 3.16
C HIS A 100 0.51 -14.26 3.95
N ASP A 101 -0.17 -15.40 4.11
CA ASP A 101 -1.30 -15.50 5.04
C ASP A 101 -0.80 -15.88 6.44
N ASP A 102 -0.34 -14.88 7.19
CA ASP A 102 0.21 -15.06 8.53
C ASP A 102 -0.43 -14.13 9.55
N PHE A 103 0.06 -14.20 10.79
CA PHE A 103 -0.43 -13.36 11.88
C PHE A 103 -0.16 -11.86 11.63
N VAL A 104 0.94 -11.51 10.97
CA VAL A 104 1.30 -10.12 10.68
C VAL A 104 0.32 -9.53 9.66
N ALA A 105 0.01 -10.27 8.60
CA ALA A 105 -1.00 -9.88 7.61
C ALA A 105 -2.38 -9.68 8.26
N LYS A 106 -2.82 -10.62 9.11
CA LYS A 106 -4.09 -10.51 9.84
C LYS A 106 -4.12 -9.32 10.79
N ARG A 107 -3.01 -9.03 11.47
CA ARG A 107 -2.90 -7.90 12.40
C ARG A 107 -2.88 -6.56 11.66
N ARG A 108 -2.24 -6.47 10.50
CA ARG A 108 -2.31 -5.29 9.60
C ARG A 108 -3.71 -5.08 9.05
N LEU A 109 -4.40 -6.16 8.65
CA LEU A 109 -5.80 -6.08 8.25
C LEU A 109 -6.70 -5.59 9.40
N ALA A 110 -6.48 -6.09 10.63
CA ALA A 110 -7.21 -5.64 11.81
C ALA A 110 -6.96 -4.15 12.11
N ALA A 111 -5.70 -3.70 12.09
CA ALA A 111 -5.34 -2.29 12.26
C ALA A 111 -6.00 -1.41 11.19
N LEU A 112 -5.92 -1.82 9.92
CA LEU A 112 -6.58 -1.15 8.80
C LEU A 112 -8.10 -1.05 9.00
N ALA A 113 -8.75 -2.09 9.51
CA ALA A 113 -10.19 -2.10 9.74
C ALA A 113 -10.63 -1.06 10.77
N THR A 114 -9.75 -0.64 11.70
CA THR A 114 -10.07 0.42 12.67
C THR A 114 -10.11 1.82 12.04
N CYS A 115 -9.54 1.98 10.84
CA CYS A 115 -9.50 3.25 10.12
C CYS A 115 -10.74 3.53 9.26
N LEU A 116 -11.59 2.53 9.03
CA LEU A 116 -12.73 2.62 8.11
C LEU A 116 -13.87 3.47 8.66
#